data_AF-A0A6C0JT61-F1
#
_entry.id   AF-A0A6C0JT61-F1
#
_cell.length_a   1.000
_cell.length_b   1.000
_cell.length_c   1.000
_cell.angle_alpha   90.00
_cell.angle_beta   90.00
_cell.angle_gamma   90.00
#
_symmetry.space_group_name_H-M   'P 1'
#
loop_
_entity.id
_entity.type
_entity.pdbx_description
1 polymer ?
#
loop_
_entity_poly.entity_id
_entity_poly.type
_entity_poly.pdbx_seq_one_letter_code
_entity_poly.pdbx_strand_id
1 'polypeptide(L)' 'MEGKLITTFSSTADDCKELGICSSGIIKVCKGKRNKAGGFRWKYSNVQIEK' A
#
# COMPACT_ATOMS: atom_id res chain seq x y z
N MET A 1 17.59 -3.76 -9.66
CA MET A 1 16.57 -2.72 -9.84
C MET A 1 16.07 -2.32 -8.47
N GLU A 2 16.53 -1.17 -7.96
CA GLU A 2 16.04 -0.61 -6.70
C GLU A 2 14.57 -0.19 -6.89
N GLY A 3 13.67 -0.92 -6.23
CA GLY A 3 12.28 -0.50 -6.13
C GLY A 3 12.23 0.73 -5.22
N LYS A 4 12.11 1.92 -5.81
CA LYS A 4 12.00 3.16 -5.05
C LYS A 4 10.70 3.13 -4.24
N LEU A 5 10.83 3.13 -2.92
CA LEU A 5 9.71 3.33 -2.02
C LEU A 5 9.17 4.74 -2.25
N ILE A 6 7.94 4.85 -2.75
CA ILE A 6 7.31 6.14 -3.00
C ILE A 6 6.72 6.69 -1.71
N THR A 7 6.07 5.82 -0.95
CA THR A 7 5.35 6.16 0.27
C THR A 7 5.09 4.91 1.10
N THR A 8 4.95 5.09 2.41
CA THR A 8 4.55 4.07 3.37
C THR A 8 3.52 4.66 4.29
N PHE A 9 2.46 3.90 4.50
CA PHE A 9 1.36 4.30 5.34
C PHE A 9 1.24 3.32 6.51
N SER A 10 0.97 3.88 7.68
CA SER A 10 0.80 3.13 8.92
C SER A 10 -0.44 2.21 8.85
N SER A 11 -1.41 2.56 8.01
CA SER A 11 -2.64 1.80 7.82
C SER A 11 -3.22 2.00 6.43
N THR A 12 -3.85 0.95 5.92
CA THR A 12 -4.59 0.97 4.65
C THR A 12 -5.74 1.99 4.61
N ALA A 13 -6.17 2.51 5.76
CA ALA A 13 -7.16 3.58 5.83
C ALA A 13 -6.55 4.95 5.51
N ASP A 14 -5.30 5.16 5.90
CA ASP A 14 -4.56 6.40 5.65
C ASP A 14 -4.23 6.52 4.17
N ASP A 15 -3.73 5.43 3.58
CA ASP A 15 -3.63 5.21 2.13
C ASP A 15 -4.91 5.58 1.39
N CYS A 16 -6.05 5.11 1.90
CA CYS A 16 -7.35 5.29 1.28
C CYS A 16 -7.79 6.74 1.31
N LYS A 17 -7.45 7.46 2.37
CA LYS A 17 -7.82 8.87 2.55
C LYS A 17 -6.94 9.78 1.70
N GLU A 18 -5.64 9.51 1.65
CA GLU A 18 -4.68 10.35 0.92
C GLU A 18 -4.75 10.10 -0.60
N LEU A 19 -4.85 8.83 -1.02
CA LEU A 19 -4.87 8.47 -2.45
C LEU A 19 -6.29 8.23 -3.00
N GLY A 20 -7.31 8.22 -2.16
CA GLY A 20 -8.69 7.89 -2.56
C GLY A 20 -8.88 6.41 -2.94
N ILE A 21 -7.97 5.52 -2.52
CA ILE A 21 -7.96 4.10 -2.93
C ILE A 21 -8.58 3.23 -1.85
N CYS A 22 -9.63 2.48 -2.15
CA CYS A 22 -10.23 1.56 -1.18
C CYS A 22 -9.19 0.58 -0.58
N SER A 23 -9.14 0.53 0.76
CA SER A 23 -8.29 -0.38 1.54
C SER A 23 -8.45 -1.85 1.11
N SER A 24 -9.66 -2.26 0.76
CA SER A 24 -9.96 -3.61 0.24
C SER A 24 -9.24 -3.92 -1.07
N GLY A 25 -9.00 -2.92 -1.91
CA GLY A 25 -8.22 -3.02 -3.14
C GLY A 25 -6.73 -3.23 -2.86
N ILE A 26 -6.19 -2.45 -1.91
CA ILE A 26 -4.80 -2.54 -1.45
C ILE A 26 -4.52 -3.92 -0.87
N ILE A 27 -5.38 -4.42 0.02
CA ILE A 27 -5.27 -5.76 0.61
C ILE A 27 -5.29 -6.84 -0.47
N LYS A 28 -6.15 -6.71 -1.48
CA LYS A 28 -6.17 -7.65 -2.62
C LYS A 28 -4.84 -7.63 -3.39
N VAL A 29 -4.22 -6.46 -3.56
CA VAL A 29 -2.90 -6.35 -4.21
C VAL A 29 -1.81 -6.99 -3.35
N CYS A 30 -1.78 -6.70 -2.06
CA CYS A 30 -0.81 -7.32 -1.14
C CYS A 30 -0.98 -8.85 -1.05
N LYS A 31 -2.21 -9.36 -1.22
CA LYS A 31 -2.52 -10.80 -1.30
C LYS A 31 -2.24 -11.42 -2.68
N GLY A 32 -1.80 -10.63 -3.67
CA GLY A 32 -1.60 -11.09 -5.04
C GLY A 32 -2.88 -11.34 -5.85
N LYS A 33 -4.07 -11.02 -5.31
CA LYS A 33 -5.35 -11.08 -6.05
C LYS A 33 -5.47 -9.96 -7.10
N ARG A 34 -4.68 -8.90 -6.98
CA ARG A 34 -4.57 -7.82 -7.96
C ARG A 34 -3.11 -7.42 -8.17
N ASN A 35 -2.82 -6.86 -9.33
CA ASN A 35 -1.46 -6.41 -9.65
C ASN A 35 -1.15 -4.98 -9.17
N LYS A 36 -2.17 -4.13 -9.09
CA LYS A 36 -2.05 -2.70 -8.79
C LYS A 36 -3.36 -2.14 -8.24
N ALA A 37 -3.26 -1.14 -7.36
CA ALA A 37 -4.40 -0.37 -6.85
C ALA A 37 -4.03 1.12 -6.85
N GLY A 38 -4.92 1.96 -7.39
CA GLY A 38 -4.66 3.39 -7.63
C GLY A 38 -3.40 3.69 -8.44
N GLY A 39 -3.03 2.80 -9.38
CA GLY A 39 -1.84 2.96 -10.22
C GLY A 39 -0.53 2.45 -9.62
N PHE A 40 -0.49 2.14 -8.32
CA PHE A 40 0.71 1.70 -7.62
C PHE A 40 0.65 0.22 -7.21
N ARG A 41 1.83 -0.36 -6.94
CA ARG A 41 1.98 -1.73 -6.44
C ARG A 41 2.16 -1.69 -4.93
N TRP A 42 1.28 -2.39 -4.24
CA TRP A 42 1.23 -2.42 -2.78
C TRP A 42 1.92 -3.67 -2.25
N LYS A 43 2.65 -3.51 -1.16
CA LYS A 43 3.31 -4.60 -0.46
C LYS A 43 3.28 -4.31 1.03
N TYR A 44 3.13 -5.33 1.86
CA TYR A 44 3.24 -5.17 3.30
C TYR A 44 4.67 -4.72 3.63
N SER A 45 4.79 -3.51 4.15
CA SER A 45 6.03 -3.04 4.76
C SER A 45 6.08 -3.62 6.17
N ASN A 46 7.15 -4.35 6.49
CA ASN A 46 7.37 -4.89 7.84
C ASN A 46 8.14 -3.90 8.72
N VAL A 47 8.13 -2.62 8.36
CA VAL A 47 8.79 -1.56 9.11
C VAL A 47 7.83 -1.13 10.21
N GLN A 48 8.10 -1.60 11.43
CA GLN A 48 7.51 -1.04 12.64
C GLN A 48 8.04 0.40 12.72
N ILE A 49 7.20 1.40 12.45
CA ILE A 49 7.57 2.78 12.72
C ILE A 49 7.42 2.95 14.23
N GLU A 50 8.52 2.79 14.96
CA GLU A 50 8.60 3.21 16.35
C GLU A 50 8.32 4.71 16.42
N LYS A 51 7.39 5.06 17.30
CA LYS A 51 6.74 6.36 17.38
C LYS A 51 7.51 7.33 18.26
#